data_AF-A0A7Y2W787-F1
#
_entry.id   AF-A0A7Y2W787-F1
#
_cell.length_a   1.000
_cell.length_b   1.000
_cell.length_c   1.000
_cell.angle_alpha   90.00
_cell.angle_beta   90.00
_cell.angle_gamma   90.00
#
_symmetry.space_group_name_H-M   'P 1'
#
loop_
_entity.id
_entity.type
_entity.pdbx_description
1 polymer ?
#
loop_
_entity_poly.entity_id
_entity_poly.type
_entity_poly.pdbx_seq_one_letter_code
_entity_poly.pdbx_strand_id
1 'polypeptide(L)'
;MTGINKAACIGGGVIGGGWIARFLLAGIDVDVFDPHPEASRIVGEVVANAEKAYAMLTGAPLPPRGRLIFCKTLEEAVAGADWIQESVPERLDLKRGVLNEIDAVARPDALIGSSTSGLLPTDLQRDMKYPERLFVAHPYNPVYLLPLVEIVAGEKTSAATIQTAIERLPPLGMKGVHIAKEIEAFVGDRLLEALWREALWLIHDDICTVETLDDVIRYSFGLRWAQMGLFQTYRIAGGEAGMRHFLAQFGPCLAWPWTKLTDVVDLDDALIEKIGRQSDEQAAGLSIRELERIRDENLVGILQALKGGDGGKGWGAGRLLKDFEQSLWAQGGGTTTSFDPSKPLRLVETKVSPAWVDYNGHMTEHRYLQVFGDTSDALLRLIGVDVAYVEAGQSYYTVETHIRHLGEAKLGQAIHSTCRILDVDDKRLHVFHTIHDTATGETIATAEHMLLHVDSKAGKATPAPAVILDKVKAIARAHAELAAPEGVGRHVGQRR
;
A
#
# COMPACT_ATOMS: atom_id res chain seq x y z
N MET A 1 -12.24 18.65 14.50
CA MET A 1 -11.66 18.36 13.17
C MET A 1 -11.26 16.89 13.18
N THR A 2 -11.66 16.09 12.20
CA THR A 2 -11.58 14.61 12.25
C THR A 2 -10.32 14.01 11.60
N GLY A 3 -9.52 14.81 10.88
CA GLY A 3 -8.28 14.37 10.24
C GLY A 3 -7.01 14.73 11.02
N ILE A 4 -5.89 14.12 10.64
CA ILE A 4 -4.54 14.50 11.09
C ILE A 4 -4.03 15.54 10.09
N ASN A 5 -3.79 16.79 10.50
CA ASN A 5 -3.21 17.81 9.62
C ASN A 5 -1.69 17.92 9.81
N LYS A 6 -1.24 17.70 11.05
CA LYS A 6 0.17 17.69 11.41
C LYS A 6 0.48 16.48 12.29
N ALA A 7 1.53 15.74 11.95
CA ALA A 7 2.10 14.67 12.75
C ALA A 7 3.48 15.07 13.29
N ALA A 8 3.84 14.54 14.45
CA ALA A 8 5.20 14.59 14.97
C ALA A 8 5.76 13.18 15.08
N CYS A 9 6.99 12.96 14.63
CA CYS A 9 7.68 11.67 14.73
C CYS A 9 8.94 11.82 15.58
N ILE A 10 9.01 11.08 16.68
CA ILE A 10 10.13 11.13 17.63
C ILE A 10 10.97 9.87 17.44
N GLY A 11 12.10 10.02 16.74
CA GLY A 11 12.91 8.92 16.20
C GLY A 11 12.63 8.66 14.72
N GLY A 12 13.67 8.75 13.89
CA GLY A 12 13.68 8.63 12.43
C GLY A 12 14.45 7.38 11.93
N GLY A 13 14.53 6.33 12.75
CA GLY A 13 15.06 5.02 12.35
C GLY A 13 14.14 4.29 11.36
N VAL A 14 14.29 2.97 11.21
CA VAL A 14 13.52 2.16 10.24
C VAL A 14 12.00 2.29 10.43
N ILE A 15 11.51 2.13 11.67
CA ILE A 15 10.08 2.21 11.99
C ILE A 15 9.56 3.65 11.91
N GLY A 16 10.29 4.60 12.52
CA GLY A 16 9.93 6.02 12.51
C GLY A 16 9.90 6.62 11.10
N GLY A 17 10.90 6.31 10.28
CA GLY A 17 10.95 6.67 8.86
C GLY A 17 9.75 6.13 8.07
N GLY A 18 9.27 4.93 8.42
CA GLY A 18 8.08 4.34 7.82
C GLY A 18 6.78 5.06 8.19
N TRP A 19 6.63 5.49 9.45
CA TRP A 19 5.53 6.37 9.87
C TRP A 19 5.60 7.74 9.19
N ILE A 20 6.79 8.34 9.14
CA ILE A 20 7.02 9.60 8.43
C ILE A 20 6.57 9.47 6.97
N ALA A 21 6.94 8.39 6.29
CA ALA A 21 6.52 8.15 4.91
C ALA A 21 5.00 8.02 4.77
N ARG A 22 4.31 7.28 5.66
CA ARG A 22 2.85 7.16 5.66
C ARG A 22 2.15 8.51 5.77
N PHE A 23 2.59 9.35 6.72
CA PHE A 23 2.01 10.68 6.90
C PHE A 23 2.30 11.60 5.69
N LEU A 24 3.56 11.68 5.24
CA LEU A 24 3.95 12.55 4.13
C LEU A 24 3.22 12.21 2.83
N LEU A 25 3.10 10.91 2.50
CA LEU A 25 2.42 10.46 1.28
C LEU A 25 0.89 10.60 1.35
N ALA A 26 0.34 10.74 2.56
CA ALA A 26 -1.06 11.10 2.79
C ALA A 26 -1.28 12.63 2.81
N GLY A 27 -0.24 13.43 2.51
CA GLY A 27 -0.34 14.90 2.45
C GLY A 27 -0.31 15.59 3.83
N ILE A 28 0.15 14.90 4.86
CA ILE A 28 0.21 15.40 6.25
C ILE A 28 1.59 16.01 6.49
N ASP A 29 1.63 17.21 7.07
CA ASP A 29 2.88 17.84 7.51
C ASP A 29 3.51 17.03 8.64
N VAL A 30 4.81 16.76 8.55
CA VAL A 30 5.54 15.96 9.53
C VAL A 30 6.73 16.74 10.07
N ASP A 31 6.72 16.92 11.39
CA ASP A 31 7.88 17.43 12.13
C ASP A 31 8.59 16.25 12.81
N VAL A 32 9.90 16.19 12.69
CA VAL A 32 10.73 15.09 13.17
C VAL A 32 11.73 15.60 14.20
N PHE A 33 11.82 14.92 15.32
CA PHE A 33 12.95 15.06 16.23
C PHE A 33 13.70 13.74 16.35
N ASP A 34 14.99 13.76 16.00
CA ASP A 34 15.90 12.65 16.19
C ASP A 34 17.31 13.22 16.47
N PRO A 35 17.97 12.82 17.58
CA PRO A 35 19.29 13.33 17.94
C PRO A 35 20.42 12.80 17.05
N HIS A 36 20.17 11.78 16.22
CA HIS A 36 21.18 11.17 15.37
C HIS A 36 21.56 12.12 14.21
N PRO A 37 22.87 12.40 13.98
CA PRO A 37 23.30 13.37 12.96
C PRO A 37 22.87 12.99 11.53
N GLU A 38 22.76 11.70 11.25
CA GLU A 38 22.33 11.17 9.95
C GLU A 38 20.82 10.95 9.82
N ALA A 39 20.00 11.39 10.77
CA ALA A 39 18.55 11.12 10.75
C ALA A 39 17.90 11.58 9.44
N SER A 40 18.28 12.75 8.92
CA SER A 40 17.77 13.28 7.65
C SER A 40 18.07 12.36 6.46
N ARG A 41 19.31 11.82 6.39
CA ARG A 41 19.69 10.87 5.34
C ARG A 41 18.90 9.57 5.46
N ILE A 42 18.83 9.00 6.67
CA ILE A 42 18.15 7.72 6.94
C ILE A 42 16.66 7.81 6.61
N VAL A 43 15.98 8.84 7.11
CA VAL A 43 14.56 9.10 6.80
C VAL A 43 14.38 9.33 5.30
N GLY A 44 15.26 10.10 4.67
CA GLY A 44 15.23 10.34 3.22
C GLY A 44 15.28 9.05 2.39
N GLU A 45 16.12 8.09 2.78
CA GLU A 45 16.19 6.77 2.14
C GLU A 45 14.89 5.96 2.30
N VAL A 46 14.32 5.95 3.51
CA VAL A 46 13.06 5.23 3.78
C VAL A 46 11.90 5.85 2.99
N VAL A 47 11.81 7.18 2.97
CA VAL A 47 10.79 7.91 2.19
C VAL A 47 10.95 7.65 0.70
N ALA A 48 12.17 7.63 0.17
CA ALA A 48 12.42 7.33 -1.24
C ALA A 48 12.02 5.89 -1.63
N ASN A 49 12.22 4.92 -0.74
CA ASN A 49 11.74 3.55 -0.94
C ASN A 49 10.20 3.49 -0.88
N ALA A 50 9.58 4.19 0.08
CA ALA A 50 8.13 4.28 0.18
C ALA A 50 7.49 4.91 -1.07
N GLU A 51 8.05 5.99 -1.61
CA GLU A 51 7.60 6.63 -2.85
C GLU A 51 7.66 5.67 -4.05
N LYS A 52 8.72 4.85 -4.15
CA LYS A 52 8.82 3.82 -5.19
C LYS A 52 7.76 2.74 -5.00
N ALA A 53 7.60 2.24 -3.78
CA ALA A 53 6.62 1.22 -3.45
C ALA A 53 5.19 1.69 -3.74
N TYR A 54 4.82 2.91 -3.33
CA TYR A 54 3.49 3.49 -3.58
C TYR A 54 3.21 3.68 -5.08
N ALA A 55 4.21 4.12 -5.85
CA ALA A 55 4.07 4.27 -7.30
C ALA A 55 3.81 2.94 -8.03
N MET A 56 4.19 1.81 -7.44
CA MET A 56 3.82 0.48 -7.94
C MET A 56 2.52 -0.04 -7.29
N LEU A 57 2.25 0.38 -6.05
CA LEU A 57 1.12 -0.06 -5.24
C LEU A 57 -0.21 0.50 -5.74
N THR A 58 -0.25 1.71 -6.27
CA THR A 58 -1.52 2.32 -6.69
C THR A 58 -1.34 3.28 -7.86
N GLY A 59 -2.34 3.30 -8.75
CA GLY A 59 -2.49 4.34 -9.79
C GLY A 59 -3.44 5.47 -9.38
N ALA A 60 -3.98 5.44 -8.15
CA ALA A 60 -4.78 6.54 -7.64
C ALA A 60 -3.91 7.77 -7.36
N PRO A 61 -4.37 9.00 -7.68
CA PRO A 61 -3.61 10.20 -7.42
C PRO A 61 -3.42 10.39 -5.92
N LEU A 62 -2.16 10.41 -5.48
CA LEU A 62 -1.83 10.78 -4.11
C LEU A 62 -2.02 12.29 -3.92
N PRO A 63 -2.39 12.75 -2.71
CA PRO A 63 -2.39 14.17 -2.41
C PRO A 63 -0.97 14.76 -2.56
N PRO A 64 -0.84 16.10 -2.71
CA PRO A 64 0.45 16.75 -2.64
C PRO A 64 1.18 16.33 -1.36
N ARG A 65 2.45 15.93 -1.51
CA ARG A 65 3.28 15.48 -0.38
C ARG A 65 3.29 16.55 0.71
N GLY A 66 3.11 16.12 1.95
CA GLY A 66 3.20 16.99 3.13
C GLY A 66 4.62 17.56 3.31
N ARG A 67 4.73 18.64 4.08
CA ARG A 67 6.03 19.24 4.39
C ARG A 67 6.76 18.42 5.46
N LEU A 68 8.06 18.17 5.25
CA LEU A 68 8.93 17.48 6.21
C LEU A 68 9.89 18.48 6.85
N ILE A 69 9.91 18.59 8.17
CA ILE A 69 10.82 19.46 8.94
C ILE A 69 11.57 18.63 9.98
N PHE A 70 12.89 18.82 10.07
CA PHE A 70 13.69 18.30 11.18
C PHE A 70 13.88 19.40 12.23
N CYS A 71 13.32 19.19 13.41
CA CYS A 71 13.33 20.11 14.53
C CYS A 71 14.58 19.93 15.39
N LYS A 72 14.98 20.99 16.10
CA LYS A 72 16.16 20.95 16.98
C LYS A 72 15.83 20.38 18.35
N THR A 73 14.57 20.46 18.76
CA THR A 73 14.08 19.96 20.04
C THR A 73 12.80 19.14 19.86
N LEU A 74 12.51 18.30 20.86
CA LEU A 74 11.27 17.54 20.93
C LEU A 74 10.06 18.48 21.04
N GLU A 75 10.15 19.51 21.86
CA GLU A 75 9.10 20.53 22.04
C GLU A 75 8.71 21.19 20.71
N GLU A 76 9.70 21.58 19.90
CA GLU A 76 9.46 22.13 18.56
C GLU A 76 8.70 21.14 17.66
N ALA A 77 9.07 19.86 17.70
CA ALA A 77 8.46 18.84 16.83
C ALA A 77 7.00 18.57 17.19
N VAL A 78 6.69 18.46 18.49
CA VAL A 78 5.32 18.14 18.93
C VAL A 78 4.38 19.35 18.96
N ALA A 79 4.91 20.56 18.81
CA ALA A 79 4.12 21.79 18.81
C ALA A 79 3.04 21.77 17.72
N GLY A 80 1.77 21.78 18.16
CA GLY A 80 0.62 21.81 17.26
C GLY A 80 0.23 20.47 16.62
N ALA A 81 0.96 19.38 16.88
CA ALA A 81 0.70 18.07 16.27
C ALA A 81 -0.65 17.47 16.73
N ASP A 82 -1.39 16.87 15.79
CA ASP A 82 -2.63 16.15 16.06
C ASP A 82 -2.36 14.67 16.40
N TRP A 83 -1.25 14.13 15.90
CA TRP A 83 -0.73 12.78 16.15
C TRP A 83 0.76 12.84 16.43
N ILE A 84 1.21 12.22 17.52
CA ILE A 84 2.62 12.12 17.90
C ILE A 84 2.98 10.64 17.95
N GLN A 85 3.97 10.23 17.16
CA GLN A 85 4.43 8.85 17.08
C GLN A 85 5.86 8.73 17.62
N GLU A 86 6.00 8.06 18.76
CA GLU A 86 7.29 7.74 19.38
C GLU A 86 7.84 6.44 18.79
N SER A 87 9.08 6.48 18.28
CA SER A 87 9.80 5.35 17.67
C SER A 87 11.28 5.32 18.07
N VAL A 88 11.60 5.72 19.29
CA VAL A 88 12.94 5.63 19.89
C VAL A 88 13.28 4.18 20.27
N PRO A 89 14.56 3.86 20.56
CA PRO A 89 14.98 2.48 20.87
C PRO A 89 14.16 1.80 21.97
N GLU A 90 14.04 0.48 21.88
CA GLU A 90 13.23 -0.39 22.75
C GLU A 90 13.83 -0.53 24.17
N ARG A 91 13.85 0.58 24.92
CA ARG A 91 14.31 0.66 26.30
C ARG A 91 13.26 1.40 27.13
N LEU A 92 12.72 0.72 28.15
CA LEU A 92 11.60 1.22 28.94
C LEU A 92 11.85 2.60 29.54
N ASP A 93 13.01 2.80 30.21
CA ASP A 93 13.33 4.07 30.85
C ASP A 93 13.49 5.22 29.85
N LEU A 94 14.07 4.95 28.68
CA LEU A 94 14.22 5.95 27.62
C LEU A 94 12.84 6.36 27.09
N LYS A 95 12.00 5.38 26.71
CA LYS A 95 10.67 5.65 26.17
C LYS A 95 9.81 6.40 27.17
N ARG A 96 9.82 6.01 28.45
CA ARG A 96 9.10 6.72 29.51
C ARG A 96 9.58 8.15 29.68
N GLY A 97 10.90 8.38 29.66
CA GLY A 97 11.46 9.73 29.68
C GLY A 97 10.94 10.60 28.52
N VAL A 98 11.04 10.08 27.29
CA VAL A 98 10.56 10.76 26.07
C VAL A 98 9.05 11.02 26.11
N LEU A 99 8.26 10.02 26.48
CA LEU A 99 6.80 10.13 26.55
C LEU A 99 6.34 11.15 27.61
N ASN A 100 7.05 11.26 28.74
CA ASN A 100 6.79 12.30 29.73
C ASN A 100 7.12 13.70 29.21
N GLU A 101 8.20 13.86 28.45
CA GLU A 101 8.56 15.13 27.81
C GLU A 101 7.49 15.52 26.78
N ILE A 102 7.04 14.57 25.96
CA ILE A 102 5.91 14.76 25.04
C ILE A 102 4.67 15.17 25.82
N ASP A 103 4.31 14.45 26.89
CA ASP A 103 3.13 14.73 27.70
C ASP A 103 3.12 16.15 28.29
N ALA A 104 4.29 16.65 28.68
CA ALA A 104 4.43 17.98 29.29
C ALA A 104 4.15 19.13 28.31
N VAL A 105 4.48 18.97 27.03
CA VAL A 105 4.48 20.07 26.04
C VAL A 105 3.50 19.86 24.87
N ALA A 106 3.02 18.64 24.65
CA ALA A 106 2.02 18.35 23.62
C ALA A 106 0.64 18.94 23.96
N ARG A 107 -0.09 19.34 22.93
CA ARG A 107 -1.48 19.82 23.05
C ARG A 107 -2.35 18.80 23.83
N PRO A 108 -3.24 19.24 24.74
CA PRO A 108 -4.04 18.34 25.56
C PRO A 108 -4.86 17.30 24.78
N ASP A 109 -5.22 17.59 23.54
CA ASP A 109 -6.02 16.73 22.66
C ASP A 109 -5.21 15.94 21.61
N ALA A 110 -3.87 16.01 21.66
CA ALA A 110 -3.00 15.24 20.77
C ALA A 110 -3.05 13.75 21.09
N LEU A 111 -3.09 12.91 20.05
CA LEU A 111 -2.92 11.46 20.17
C LEU A 111 -1.43 11.14 20.33
N ILE A 112 -1.08 10.30 21.30
CA ILE A 112 0.30 9.87 21.54
C ILE A 112 0.39 8.35 21.32
N GLY A 113 0.97 7.95 20.20
CA GLY A 113 1.25 6.56 19.85
C GLY A 113 2.70 6.20 20.16
N SER A 114 2.94 5.05 20.78
CA SER A 114 4.28 4.42 20.83
C SER A 114 4.37 3.29 19.81
N SER A 115 5.49 3.18 19.10
CA SER A 115 5.81 2.08 18.18
C SER A 115 6.45 0.89 18.90
N THR A 116 6.42 0.83 20.24
CA THR A 116 6.97 -0.32 21.00
C THR A 116 6.42 -1.64 20.48
N SER A 117 7.27 -2.66 20.47
CA SER A 117 6.95 -4.00 20.01
C SER A 117 6.51 -4.93 21.15
N GLY A 118 6.83 -4.59 22.41
CA GLY A 118 6.43 -5.46 23.52
C GLY A 118 6.32 -4.85 24.91
N LEU A 119 6.64 -3.56 25.09
CA LEU A 119 6.46 -2.92 26.40
C LEU A 119 4.98 -2.62 26.65
N LEU A 120 4.54 -2.85 27.88
CA LEU A 120 3.15 -2.60 28.26
C LEU A 120 2.85 -1.08 28.23
N PRO A 121 1.78 -0.64 27.55
CA PRO A 121 1.38 0.76 27.61
C PRO A 121 1.15 1.26 29.04
N THR A 122 0.69 0.43 29.97
CA THR A 122 0.58 0.80 31.40
C THR A 122 1.93 1.22 32.00
N ASP A 123 3.01 0.50 31.69
CA ASP A 123 4.34 0.88 32.15
C ASP A 123 4.81 2.18 31.50
N LEU A 124 4.50 2.38 30.22
CA LEU A 124 4.79 3.62 29.50
C LEU A 124 4.02 4.82 30.09
N GLN A 125 2.78 4.63 30.52
CA GLN A 125 1.90 5.65 31.12
C GLN A 125 2.31 6.08 32.52
N ARG A 126 3.17 5.32 33.21
CA ARG A 126 3.32 5.36 34.67
C ARG A 126 3.46 6.77 35.25
N ASP A 127 4.28 7.60 34.61
CA ASP A 127 4.65 8.93 35.12
C ASP A 127 4.03 10.07 34.31
N MET A 128 3.18 9.76 33.33
CA MET A 128 2.48 10.79 32.55
C MET A 128 1.43 11.49 33.40
N LYS A 129 1.29 12.81 33.19
CA LYS A 129 0.25 13.66 33.76
C LYS A 129 -1.10 13.44 33.07
N TYR A 130 -1.11 13.22 31.75
CA TYR A 130 -2.32 12.94 30.97
C TYR A 130 -2.19 11.62 30.19
N PRO A 131 -2.14 10.47 30.89
CA PRO A 131 -1.92 9.16 30.28
C PRO A 131 -3.09 8.70 29.38
N GLU A 132 -4.27 9.31 29.50
CA GLU A 132 -5.48 8.88 28.79
C GLU A 132 -5.40 8.97 27.26
N ARG A 133 -4.46 9.76 26.76
CA ARG A 133 -4.16 9.96 25.33
C ARG A 133 -3.00 9.10 24.81
N LEU A 134 -2.32 8.33 25.67
CA LEU A 134 -1.30 7.37 25.26
C LEU A 134 -1.92 6.04 24.84
N PHE A 135 -1.43 5.48 23.75
CA PHE A 135 -1.69 4.11 23.31
C PHE A 135 -0.45 3.55 22.60
N VAL A 136 -0.38 2.25 22.44
CA VAL A 136 0.56 1.64 21.49
C VAL A 136 -0.08 1.64 20.11
N ALA A 137 0.70 2.05 19.11
CA ALA A 137 0.40 1.94 17.69
C ALA A 137 1.53 1.15 17.04
N HIS A 138 1.54 -0.16 17.26
CA HIS A 138 2.62 -1.06 16.83
C HIS A 138 2.42 -1.42 15.34
N PRO A 139 3.30 -0.94 14.43
CA PRO A 139 3.21 -1.24 13.01
C PRO A 139 4.03 -2.51 12.67
N TYR A 140 3.89 -2.99 11.43
CA TYR A 140 4.73 -4.06 10.90
C TYR A 140 5.67 -3.54 9.81
N ASN A 141 6.94 -3.93 9.86
CA ASN A 141 7.95 -3.51 8.88
C ASN A 141 7.83 -4.30 7.56
N PRO A 142 7.86 -3.66 6.37
CA PRO A 142 7.93 -2.22 6.10
C PRO A 142 6.63 -1.47 6.38
N VAL A 143 6.68 -0.48 7.28
CA VAL A 143 5.49 0.26 7.78
C VAL A 143 4.72 0.96 6.65
N TYR A 144 5.43 1.43 5.62
CA TYR A 144 4.80 2.09 4.46
C TYR A 144 4.06 1.11 3.53
N LEU A 145 4.26 -0.20 3.63
CA LEU A 145 3.53 -1.19 2.81
C LEU A 145 2.57 -2.05 3.63
N LEU A 146 3.03 -2.64 4.74
CA LEU A 146 2.19 -3.47 5.58
C LEU A 146 1.17 -2.58 6.33
N PRO A 147 -0.14 -2.81 6.16
CA PRO A 147 -1.13 -1.82 6.59
C PRO A 147 -1.63 -2.03 8.02
N LEU A 148 -1.27 -3.12 8.70
CA LEU A 148 -1.77 -3.44 10.02
C LEU A 148 -1.07 -2.59 11.08
N VAL A 149 -1.84 -2.08 12.04
CA VAL A 149 -1.34 -1.46 13.28
C VAL A 149 -2.06 -2.08 14.46
N GLU A 150 -1.33 -2.69 15.39
CA GLU A 150 -1.91 -3.10 16.68
C GLU A 150 -2.10 -1.87 17.56
N ILE A 151 -3.36 -1.61 17.92
CA ILE A 151 -3.75 -0.53 18.83
C ILE A 151 -3.98 -1.14 20.21
N VAL A 152 -3.15 -0.79 21.17
CA VAL A 152 -3.17 -1.38 22.53
C VAL A 152 -3.37 -0.27 23.56
N ALA A 153 -4.38 -0.43 24.40
CA ALA A 153 -4.66 0.46 25.52
C ALA A 153 -3.83 0.04 26.75
N GLY A 154 -3.29 1.02 27.47
CA GLY A 154 -2.88 0.84 28.86
C GLY A 154 -4.07 1.02 29.80
N GLU A 155 -3.87 0.76 31.09
CA GLU A 155 -4.92 0.84 32.12
C GLU A 155 -5.62 2.20 32.18
N LYS A 156 -4.90 3.29 31.85
CA LYS A 156 -5.43 4.65 31.93
C LYS A 156 -5.84 5.22 30.57
N THR A 157 -5.62 4.51 29.46
CA THR A 157 -6.01 4.99 28.12
C THR A 157 -7.53 5.11 28.03
N SER A 158 -8.04 6.23 27.51
CA SER A 158 -9.48 6.36 27.31
C SER A 158 -9.96 5.53 26.10
N ALA A 159 -11.15 4.95 26.20
CA ALA A 159 -11.77 4.25 25.07
C ALA A 159 -11.98 5.18 23.85
N ALA A 160 -12.23 6.47 24.10
CA ALA A 160 -12.35 7.48 23.05
C ALA A 160 -11.04 7.68 22.28
N THR A 161 -9.89 7.66 22.98
CA THR A 161 -8.54 7.71 22.38
C THR A 161 -8.34 6.54 21.42
N ILE A 162 -8.64 5.31 21.86
CA ILE A 162 -8.50 4.10 21.05
C ILE A 162 -9.38 4.16 19.80
N GLN A 163 -10.64 4.55 19.96
CA GLN A 163 -11.57 4.69 18.84
C GLN A 163 -11.06 5.74 17.85
N THR A 164 -10.67 6.91 18.34
CA THR A 164 -10.14 8.00 17.51
C THR A 164 -8.87 7.59 16.78
N ALA A 165 -7.97 6.85 17.45
CA ALA A 165 -6.74 6.35 16.84
C ALA A 165 -7.05 5.40 15.67
N ILE A 166 -7.97 4.45 15.87
CA ILE A 166 -8.39 3.50 14.83
C ILE A 166 -9.05 4.23 13.65
N GLU A 167 -9.90 5.22 13.91
CA GLU A 167 -10.61 5.98 12.87
C GLU A 167 -9.69 6.88 12.03
N ARG A 168 -8.53 7.27 12.55
CA ARG A 168 -7.57 8.14 11.85
C ARG A 168 -6.57 7.39 10.96
N LEU A 169 -6.49 6.07 11.04
CA LEU A 169 -5.57 5.24 10.24
C LEU A 169 -6.02 4.97 8.78
N PRO A 170 -7.31 4.79 8.45
CA PRO A 170 -7.74 4.49 7.09
C PRO A 170 -7.31 5.50 6.01
N PRO A 171 -7.31 6.83 6.26
CA PRO A 171 -6.76 7.80 5.30
C PRO A 171 -5.26 7.61 4.99
N LEU A 172 -4.51 6.89 5.83
CA LEU A 172 -3.10 6.55 5.61
C LEU A 172 -2.93 5.21 4.86
N GLY A 173 -4.05 4.55 4.48
CA GLY A 173 -4.06 3.20 3.94
C GLY A 173 -3.77 2.13 4.99
N MET A 174 -4.04 2.41 6.26
CA MET A 174 -3.75 1.52 7.39
C MET A 174 -5.02 1.05 8.11
N LYS A 175 -4.91 -0.07 8.82
CA LYS A 175 -5.97 -0.70 9.60
C LYS A 175 -5.51 -0.90 11.03
N GLY A 176 -6.09 -0.13 11.95
CA GLY A 176 -5.98 -0.37 13.38
C GLY A 176 -6.73 -1.63 13.80
N VAL A 177 -6.08 -2.54 14.51
CA VAL A 177 -6.72 -3.67 15.21
C VAL A 177 -6.59 -3.47 16.71
N HIS A 178 -7.73 -3.41 17.39
CA HIS A 178 -7.74 -3.21 18.84
C HIS A 178 -7.36 -4.51 19.56
N ILE A 179 -6.28 -4.45 20.33
CA ILE A 179 -5.90 -5.50 21.26
C ILE A 179 -6.58 -5.20 22.60
N ALA A 180 -7.62 -5.97 22.91
CA ALA A 180 -8.55 -5.66 24.00
C ALA A 180 -7.91 -5.65 25.40
N LYS A 181 -6.77 -6.31 25.57
CA LYS A 181 -6.02 -6.35 26.82
C LYS A 181 -4.54 -6.31 26.50
N GLU A 182 -3.81 -5.43 27.17
CA GLU A 182 -2.35 -5.42 27.05
C GLU A 182 -1.75 -6.74 27.53
N ILE A 183 -0.68 -7.13 26.84
CA ILE A 183 0.17 -8.28 27.14
C ILE A 183 1.51 -7.97 26.49
N GLU A 184 2.60 -8.45 27.08
CA GLU A 184 3.93 -8.34 26.49
C GLU A 184 3.95 -8.96 25.09
N ALA A 185 4.57 -8.25 24.14
CA ALA A 185 4.62 -8.61 22.71
C ALA A 185 3.25 -8.72 21.99
N PHE A 186 2.17 -8.21 22.60
CA PHE A 186 0.84 -8.11 22.02
C PHE A 186 0.33 -9.41 21.39
N VAL A 187 -0.20 -9.39 20.15
CA VAL A 187 -0.68 -10.61 19.48
C VAL A 187 0.30 -11.04 18.40
N GLY A 188 0.68 -10.16 17.48
CA GLY A 188 1.51 -10.59 16.34
C GLY A 188 2.93 -10.96 16.73
N ASP A 189 3.61 -10.17 17.56
CA ASP A 189 4.98 -10.50 17.97
C ASP A 189 5.02 -11.76 18.83
N ARG A 190 3.99 -12.04 19.65
CA ARG A 190 3.88 -13.34 20.33
C ARG A 190 3.80 -14.52 19.36
N LEU A 191 3.06 -14.37 18.26
CA LEU A 191 2.94 -15.41 17.24
C LEU A 191 4.25 -15.58 16.44
N LEU A 192 4.89 -14.46 16.10
CA LEU A 192 6.19 -14.46 15.42
C LEU A 192 7.28 -15.06 16.29
N GLU A 193 7.33 -14.68 17.57
CA GLU A 193 8.29 -15.20 18.55
C GLU A 193 8.08 -16.70 18.78
N ALA A 194 6.84 -17.16 18.90
CA ALA A 194 6.55 -18.59 19.03
C ALA A 194 7.14 -19.38 17.84
N LEU A 195 6.90 -18.93 16.60
CA LEU A 195 7.49 -19.56 15.42
C LEU A 195 9.02 -19.48 15.43
N TRP A 196 9.57 -18.35 15.84
CA TRP A 196 11.02 -18.12 15.87
C TRP A 196 11.74 -19.01 16.88
N ARG A 197 11.17 -19.19 18.08
CA ARG A 197 11.73 -20.08 19.11
C ARG A 197 11.82 -21.52 18.61
N GLU A 198 10.81 -22.00 17.88
CA GLU A 198 10.86 -23.33 17.26
C GLU A 198 11.95 -23.42 16.19
N ALA A 199 12.00 -22.42 15.31
CA ALA A 199 12.98 -22.33 14.25
C ALA A 199 14.43 -22.41 14.76
N LEU A 200 14.71 -21.70 15.87
CA LEU A 200 16.02 -21.72 16.51
C LEU A 200 16.43 -23.13 16.96
N TRP A 201 15.52 -23.88 17.60
CA TRP A 201 15.79 -25.26 18.00
C TRP A 201 16.00 -26.18 16.81
N LEU A 202 15.17 -26.05 15.75
CA LEU A 202 15.32 -26.86 14.55
C LEU A 202 16.68 -26.65 13.85
N ILE A 203 17.21 -25.43 13.87
CA ILE A 203 18.55 -25.13 13.32
C ILE A 203 19.66 -25.55 14.28
N HIS A 204 19.48 -25.29 15.59
CA HIS A 204 20.44 -25.68 16.62
C HIS A 204 20.68 -27.20 16.59
N ASP A 205 19.60 -27.99 16.56
CA ASP A 205 19.63 -29.45 16.56
C ASP A 205 19.93 -30.07 15.19
N ASP A 206 20.36 -29.27 14.21
CA ASP A 206 20.72 -29.71 12.85
C ASP A 206 19.59 -30.44 12.10
N ILE A 207 18.32 -30.16 12.43
CA ILE A 207 17.16 -30.72 11.73
C ILE A 207 17.06 -30.14 10.30
N CYS A 208 17.38 -28.86 10.14
CA CYS A 208 17.39 -28.19 8.85
C CYS A 208 18.36 -26.98 8.83
N THR A 209 18.72 -26.53 7.62
CA THR A 209 19.43 -25.25 7.43
C THR A 209 18.45 -24.07 7.50
N VAL A 210 18.98 -22.84 7.68
CA VAL A 210 18.20 -21.59 7.59
C VAL A 210 17.39 -21.54 6.29
N GLU A 211 18.02 -21.79 5.14
CA GLU A 211 17.34 -21.80 3.84
C GLU A 211 16.24 -22.86 3.76
N THR A 212 16.49 -24.07 4.26
CA THR A 212 15.47 -25.14 4.25
C THR A 212 14.25 -24.75 5.10
N LEU A 213 14.48 -24.15 6.27
CA LEU A 213 13.40 -23.66 7.12
C LEU A 213 12.58 -22.56 6.42
N ASP A 214 13.25 -21.59 5.80
CA ASP A 214 12.60 -20.51 5.05
C ASP A 214 11.85 -21.03 3.82
N ASP A 215 12.38 -22.05 3.14
CA ASP A 215 11.72 -22.73 2.02
C ASP A 215 10.38 -23.33 2.42
N VAL A 216 10.34 -23.99 3.58
CA VAL A 216 9.09 -24.52 4.15
C VAL A 216 8.08 -23.39 4.35
N ILE A 217 8.49 -22.19 4.77
CA ILE A 217 7.59 -21.06 4.95
C ILE A 217 7.14 -20.50 3.59
N ARG A 218 8.08 -20.09 2.74
CA ARG A 218 7.82 -19.33 1.50
C ARG A 218 7.11 -20.15 0.42
N TYR A 219 7.30 -21.48 0.43
CA TYR A 219 6.66 -22.38 -0.53
C TYR A 219 5.44 -23.13 0.03
N SER A 220 5.02 -22.88 1.28
CA SER A 220 3.83 -23.55 1.85
C SER A 220 2.86 -22.61 2.59
N PHE A 221 2.93 -22.53 3.92
CA PHE A 221 1.95 -21.84 4.74
C PHE A 221 2.09 -20.33 4.71
N GLY A 222 3.26 -19.78 4.37
CA GLY A 222 3.43 -18.34 4.14
C GLY A 222 2.49 -17.80 3.07
N LEU A 223 2.34 -18.52 1.95
CA LEU A 223 1.40 -18.16 0.88
C LEU A 223 -0.07 -18.23 1.33
N ARG A 224 -0.41 -19.20 2.19
CA ARG A 224 -1.76 -19.31 2.77
C ARG A 224 -2.04 -18.14 3.72
N TRP A 225 -1.08 -17.79 4.57
CA TRP A 225 -1.21 -16.69 5.53
C TRP A 225 -1.23 -15.31 4.88
N ALA A 226 -0.57 -15.13 3.73
CA ALA A 226 -0.61 -13.89 2.97
C ALA A 226 -2.03 -13.49 2.55
N GLN A 227 -2.90 -14.48 2.26
CA GLN A 227 -4.28 -14.23 1.83
C GLN A 227 -5.30 -14.49 2.95
N MET A 228 -5.03 -15.41 3.89
CA MET A 228 -6.02 -15.88 4.86
C MET A 228 -5.40 -16.22 6.21
N GLY A 229 -5.98 -15.68 7.29
CA GLY A 229 -5.49 -15.93 8.64
C GLY A 229 -5.61 -17.40 9.08
N LEU A 230 -4.85 -17.76 10.12
CA LEU A 230 -4.72 -19.12 10.66
C LEU A 230 -6.06 -19.86 10.81
N PHE A 231 -7.01 -19.25 11.53
CA PHE A 231 -8.30 -19.88 11.80
C PHE A 231 -9.18 -20.03 10.56
N GLN A 232 -9.11 -19.13 9.59
CA GLN A 232 -9.86 -19.30 8.34
C GLN A 232 -9.25 -20.42 7.49
N THR A 233 -7.93 -20.52 7.44
CA THR A 233 -7.23 -21.61 6.74
C THR A 233 -7.61 -22.97 7.33
N TYR A 234 -7.62 -23.09 8.66
CA TYR A 234 -8.02 -24.32 9.35
C TYR A 234 -9.52 -24.61 9.27
N ARG A 235 -10.36 -23.57 9.14
CA ARG A 235 -11.79 -23.75 8.90
C ARG A 235 -12.02 -24.50 7.58
N ILE A 236 -11.30 -24.14 6.52
CA ILE A 236 -11.39 -24.81 5.22
C ILE A 236 -10.81 -26.23 5.30
N ALA A 237 -9.72 -26.41 6.04
CA ALA A 237 -9.14 -27.73 6.28
C ALA A 237 -10.10 -28.69 7.02
N GLY A 238 -11.06 -28.14 7.79
CA GLY A 238 -12.15 -28.91 8.41
C GLY A 238 -13.29 -29.32 7.46
N GLY A 239 -13.21 -29.00 6.16
CA GLY A 239 -14.25 -29.31 5.17
C GLY A 239 -15.59 -28.62 5.44
N GLU A 240 -16.68 -29.20 4.96
CA GLU A 240 -18.04 -28.65 5.11
C GLU A 240 -18.45 -28.44 6.58
N ALA A 241 -17.96 -29.30 7.48
CA ALA A 241 -18.22 -29.22 8.91
C ALA A 241 -17.37 -28.14 9.62
N GLY A 242 -16.40 -27.55 8.92
CA GLY A 242 -15.66 -26.36 9.31
C GLY A 242 -14.76 -26.53 10.54
N MET A 243 -14.51 -25.41 11.23
CA MET A 243 -13.54 -25.33 12.33
C MET A 243 -13.82 -26.32 13.47
N ARG A 244 -15.09 -26.57 13.82
CA ARG A 244 -15.42 -27.50 14.90
C ARG A 244 -14.96 -28.92 14.57
N HIS A 245 -15.14 -29.34 13.32
CA HIS A 245 -14.66 -30.64 12.88
C HIS A 245 -13.14 -30.71 12.85
N PHE A 246 -12.48 -29.67 12.32
CA PHE A 246 -11.02 -29.57 12.35
C PHE A 246 -10.46 -29.72 13.78
N LEU A 247 -11.04 -29.00 14.75
CA LEU A 247 -10.63 -29.10 16.16
C LEU A 247 -10.94 -30.47 16.77
N ALA A 248 -12.06 -31.11 16.42
CA ALA A 248 -12.37 -32.45 16.91
C ALA A 248 -11.39 -33.51 16.36
N GLN A 249 -10.96 -33.34 15.11
CA GLN A 249 -10.05 -34.26 14.42
C GLN A 249 -8.59 -34.08 14.85
N PHE A 250 -8.10 -32.83 14.86
CA PHE A 250 -6.67 -32.52 15.07
C PHE A 250 -6.37 -31.94 16.45
N GLY A 251 -7.38 -31.47 17.20
CA GLY A 251 -7.22 -30.98 18.56
C GLY A 251 -6.56 -31.99 19.51
N PRO A 252 -6.88 -33.31 19.46
CA PRO A 252 -6.18 -34.30 20.26
C PRO A 252 -4.66 -34.35 20.00
N CYS A 253 -4.20 -34.04 18.78
CA CYS A 253 -2.78 -34.02 18.44
C CYS A 253 -2.03 -32.85 19.10
N LEU A 254 -2.73 -31.78 19.52
CA LEU A 254 -2.11 -30.66 20.24
C LEU A 254 -1.59 -31.06 21.63
N ALA A 255 -2.04 -32.19 22.18
CA ALA A 255 -1.51 -32.75 23.42
C ALA A 255 -0.20 -33.52 23.22
N TRP A 256 0.17 -33.82 21.98
CA TRP A 256 1.43 -34.50 21.69
C TRP A 256 2.61 -33.54 21.90
N PRO A 257 3.76 -34.02 22.37
CA PRO A 257 4.90 -33.18 22.70
C PRO A 257 5.69 -32.79 21.44
N TRP A 258 5.01 -32.30 20.41
CA TRP A 258 5.65 -31.86 19.17
C TRP A 258 6.42 -30.57 19.38
N THR A 259 5.77 -29.57 19.98
CA THR A 259 6.40 -28.29 20.32
C THR A 259 5.80 -27.80 21.64
N LYS A 260 6.64 -27.23 22.52
CA LYS A 260 6.22 -26.57 23.77
C LYS A 260 7.06 -25.31 23.93
N LEU A 261 6.65 -24.27 23.22
CA LEU A 261 7.43 -23.06 23.00
C LEU A 261 7.48 -22.17 24.25
N THR A 262 8.24 -22.61 25.24
CA THR A 262 8.64 -21.82 26.41
C THR A 262 10.15 -21.75 26.58
N ASP A 263 10.88 -22.66 25.93
CA ASP A 263 12.34 -22.73 25.97
C ASP A 263 12.97 -22.00 24.77
N VAL A 264 14.14 -21.41 24.96
CA VAL A 264 14.92 -20.71 23.94
C VAL A 264 16.34 -21.23 24.04
N VAL A 265 16.94 -21.59 22.90
CA VAL A 265 18.36 -21.99 22.84
C VAL A 265 19.24 -20.89 23.42
N ASP A 266 20.36 -21.29 24.05
CA ASP A 266 21.42 -20.34 24.34
C ASP A 266 21.98 -19.82 23.01
N LEU A 267 21.78 -18.52 22.73
CA LEU A 267 22.34 -17.83 21.57
C LEU A 267 23.84 -17.57 21.81
N ASP A 268 24.62 -18.65 21.86
CA ASP A 268 26.07 -18.57 21.98
C ASP A 268 26.73 -18.14 20.65
N ASP A 269 28.01 -17.77 20.72
CA ASP A 269 28.76 -17.29 19.56
C ASP A 269 28.76 -18.33 18.41
N ALA A 270 28.76 -19.62 18.73
CA ALA A 270 28.79 -20.68 17.73
C ALA A 270 27.47 -20.77 16.94
N LEU A 271 26.32 -20.69 17.62
CA LEU A 271 25.01 -20.69 16.97
C LEU A 271 24.78 -19.38 16.19
N ILE A 272 25.20 -18.24 16.75
CA ILE A 272 25.12 -16.94 16.06
C ILE A 272 25.93 -16.97 14.75
N GLU A 273 27.18 -17.42 14.78
CA GLU A 273 28.02 -17.54 13.59
C GLU A 273 27.47 -18.55 12.58
N LYS A 274 26.90 -19.67 13.06
CA LYS A 274 26.24 -20.67 12.21
C LYS A 274 25.05 -20.07 11.44
N ILE A 275 24.14 -19.39 12.15
CA ILE A 275 22.96 -18.77 11.55
C ILE A 275 23.38 -17.61 10.63
N GLY A 276 24.29 -16.75 11.08
CA GLY A 276 24.81 -15.61 10.31
C GLY A 276 25.40 -16.05 8.98
N ARG A 277 26.30 -17.03 8.99
CA ARG A 277 26.89 -17.58 7.77
C ARG A 277 25.83 -18.19 6.83
N GLN A 278 24.89 -18.98 7.34
CA GLN A 278 23.84 -19.57 6.50
C GLN A 278 22.89 -18.52 5.91
N SER A 279 22.59 -17.46 6.68
CA SER A 279 21.82 -16.31 6.20
C SER A 279 22.56 -15.56 5.08
N ASP A 280 23.87 -15.34 5.22
CA ASP A 280 24.69 -14.68 4.19
C ASP A 280 24.80 -15.54 2.91
N GLU A 281 24.93 -16.87 3.07
CA GLU A 281 24.92 -17.82 1.95
C GLU A 281 23.59 -17.76 1.18
N GLN A 282 22.46 -17.75 1.89
CA GLN A 282 21.12 -17.62 1.31
C GLN A 282 20.91 -16.28 0.60
N ALA A 283 21.47 -15.19 1.14
CA ALA A 283 21.40 -13.87 0.51
C ALA A 283 22.17 -13.82 -0.83
N ALA A 284 23.04 -14.79 -1.11
CA ALA A 284 23.74 -14.95 -2.38
C ALA A 284 24.45 -13.67 -2.87
N GLY A 285 25.00 -12.88 -1.95
CA GLY A 285 25.72 -11.64 -2.24
C GLY A 285 24.85 -10.42 -2.53
N LEU A 286 23.52 -10.53 -2.44
CA LEU A 286 22.61 -9.39 -2.55
C LEU A 286 22.78 -8.46 -1.34
N SER A 287 22.82 -7.16 -1.61
CA SER A 287 22.79 -6.15 -0.54
C SER A 287 21.42 -6.09 0.13
N ILE A 288 21.37 -5.59 1.37
CA ILE A 288 20.12 -5.33 2.09
C ILE A 288 19.15 -4.49 1.26
N ARG A 289 19.65 -3.50 0.51
CA ARG A 289 18.81 -2.64 -0.32
C ARG A 289 18.23 -3.37 -1.54
N GLU A 290 18.92 -4.37 -2.08
CA GLU A 290 18.37 -5.22 -3.14
C GLU A 290 17.31 -6.16 -2.59
N LEU A 291 17.57 -6.78 -1.43
CA LEU A 291 16.60 -7.65 -0.75
C LEU A 291 15.32 -6.89 -0.36
N GLU A 292 15.44 -5.65 0.14
CA GLU A 292 14.28 -4.79 0.42
C GLU A 292 13.47 -4.50 -0.84
N ARG A 293 14.12 -4.19 -1.97
CA ARG A 293 13.41 -3.93 -3.24
C ARG A 293 12.66 -5.16 -3.72
N ILE A 294 13.32 -6.33 -3.70
CA ILE A 294 12.68 -7.61 -4.05
C ILE A 294 11.47 -7.87 -3.15
N ARG A 295 11.63 -7.68 -1.82
CA ARG A 295 10.53 -7.83 -0.86
C ARG A 295 9.38 -6.87 -1.18
N ASP A 296 9.66 -5.60 -1.37
CA ASP A 296 8.64 -4.57 -1.58
C ASP A 296 7.87 -4.76 -2.89
N GLU A 297 8.57 -5.12 -3.97
CA GLU A 297 7.96 -5.48 -5.25
C GLU A 297 7.02 -6.68 -5.12
N ASN A 298 7.45 -7.72 -4.39
CA ASN A 298 6.63 -8.90 -4.12
C ASN A 298 5.41 -8.58 -3.25
N LEU A 299 5.59 -7.76 -2.20
CA LEU A 299 4.48 -7.33 -1.33
C LEU A 299 3.45 -6.52 -2.11
N VAL A 300 3.88 -5.62 -2.99
CA VAL A 300 2.99 -4.88 -3.90
C VAL A 300 2.23 -5.84 -4.81
N GLY A 301 2.91 -6.81 -5.42
CA GLY A 301 2.28 -7.84 -6.26
C GLY A 301 1.21 -8.64 -5.52
N ILE A 302 1.50 -9.07 -4.29
CA ILE A 302 0.54 -9.78 -3.42
C ILE A 302 -0.67 -8.89 -3.11
N LEU A 303 -0.46 -7.64 -2.69
CA LEU A 303 -1.54 -6.70 -2.37
C LEU A 303 -2.45 -6.44 -3.59
N GLN A 304 -1.86 -6.29 -4.78
CA GLN A 304 -2.60 -6.13 -6.04
C GLN A 304 -3.40 -7.38 -6.42
N ALA A 305 -2.81 -8.57 -6.28
CA ALA A 305 -3.51 -9.83 -6.52
C ALA A 305 -4.69 -10.00 -5.56
N LEU A 306 -4.49 -9.70 -4.27
CA LEU A 306 -5.56 -9.74 -3.27
C LEU A 306 -6.64 -8.68 -3.53
N LYS A 307 -6.28 -7.52 -4.07
CA LYS A 307 -7.22 -6.45 -4.46
C LYS A 307 -8.16 -6.91 -5.58
N GLY A 308 -7.62 -7.63 -6.57
CA GLY A 308 -8.39 -8.21 -7.68
C GLY A 308 -9.16 -9.49 -7.34
N GLY A 309 -8.86 -10.13 -6.20
CA GLY A 309 -9.50 -11.36 -5.74
C GLY A 309 -10.99 -11.20 -5.39
N ASP A 310 -11.65 -12.33 -5.08
CA ASP A 310 -13.09 -12.40 -4.73
C ASP A 310 -14.00 -11.70 -5.76
N GLY A 311 -13.82 -12.03 -7.05
CA GLY A 311 -14.59 -11.41 -8.13
C GLY A 311 -14.37 -9.90 -8.24
N GLY A 312 -13.18 -9.41 -7.89
CA GLY A 312 -12.83 -8.00 -7.87
C GLY A 312 -13.30 -7.25 -6.62
N LYS A 313 -13.92 -7.90 -5.63
CA LYS A 313 -14.30 -7.25 -4.35
C LYS A 313 -13.08 -6.97 -3.46
N GLY A 314 -11.99 -7.67 -3.69
CA GLY A 314 -10.79 -7.64 -2.88
C GLY A 314 -10.92 -8.53 -1.64
N TRP A 315 -9.80 -9.04 -1.16
CA TRP A 315 -9.74 -9.93 -0.01
C TRP A 315 -8.64 -9.50 0.98
N GLY A 316 -8.89 -9.65 2.28
CA GLY A 316 -7.93 -9.31 3.34
C GLY A 316 -7.33 -7.90 3.16
N ALA A 317 -6.00 -7.82 3.12
CA ALA A 317 -5.26 -6.58 2.89
C ALA A 317 -5.52 -5.95 1.51
N GLY A 318 -5.86 -6.75 0.49
CA GLY A 318 -6.23 -6.24 -0.82
C GLY A 318 -7.57 -5.50 -0.84
N ARG A 319 -8.53 -5.91 0.01
CA ARG A 319 -9.78 -5.15 0.20
C ARG A 319 -9.51 -3.78 0.81
N LEU A 320 -8.63 -3.73 1.81
CA LEU A 320 -8.20 -2.47 2.42
C LEU A 320 -7.52 -1.55 1.40
N LEU A 321 -6.63 -2.09 0.55
CA LEU A 321 -6.01 -1.34 -0.53
C LEU A 321 -7.09 -0.78 -1.49
N LYS A 322 -8.08 -1.60 -1.86
CA LYS A 322 -9.20 -1.16 -2.71
C LYS A 322 -9.95 0.04 -2.11
N ASP A 323 -10.33 -0.08 -0.84
CA ASP A 323 -11.07 0.97 -0.12
C ASP A 323 -10.23 2.26 -0.01
N PHE A 324 -8.92 2.12 0.23
CA PHE A 324 -7.98 3.23 0.24
C PHE A 324 -7.88 3.92 -1.13
N GLU A 325 -7.71 3.18 -2.23
CA GLU A 325 -7.68 3.74 -3.59
C GLU A 325 -8.98 4.47 -3.93
N GLN A 326 -10.13 3.90 -3.56
CA GLN A 326 -11.42 4.56 -3.77
C GLN A 326 -11.50 5.90 -3.04
N SER A 327 -10.97 5.97 -1.81
CA SER A 327 -10.90 7.22 -1.05
C SER A 327 -9.98 8.25 -1.72
N LEU A 328 -8.84 7.83 -2.25
CA LEU A 328 -7.93 8.69 -3.01
C LEU A 328 -8.57 9.21 -4.29
N TRP A 329 -9.26 8.36 -5.04
CA TRP A 329 -10.01 8.79 -6.23
C TRP A 329 -11.13 9.77 -5.89
N ALA A 330 -11.83 9.57 -4.77
CA ALA A 330 -12.88 10.48 -4.33
C ALA A 330 -12.33 11.87 -3.93
N GLN A 331 -11.15 11.90 -3.28
CA GLN A 331 -10.49 13.14 -2.86
C GLN A 331 -9.78 13.83 -4.03
N GLY A 332 -9.08 13.07 -4.87
CA GLY A 332 -8.38 13.54 -6.07
C GLY A 332 -9.32 13.92 -7.21
N GLY A 333 -10.51 13.31 -7.29
CA GLY A 333 -11.59 13.71 -8.20
C GLY A 333 -12.16 15.11 -7.91
N GLY A 334 -11.80 15.70 -6.77
CA GLY A 334 -12.06 17.09 -6.42
C GLY A 334 -11.01 18.08 -6.94
N THR A 335 -9.85 17.60 -7.40
CA THR A 335 -9.01 18.44 -8.25
C THR A 335 -9.65 18.46 -9.63
N THR A 336 -10.39 19.54 -9.91
CA THR A 336 -10.44 20.09 -11.26
C THR A 336 -8.99 20.36 -11.66
N THR A 337 -8.26 19.34 -12.11
CA THR A 337 -7.18 19.58 -13.06
C THR A 337 -7.89 20.28 -14.20
N SER A 338 -7.72 21.60 -14.25
CA SER A 338 -8.07 22.42 -15.39
C SER A 338 -7.34 21.79 -16.57
N PHE A 339 -8.00 20.88 -17.27
CA PHE A 339 -7.46 20.30 -18.47
C PHE A 339 -7.66 21.32 -19.58
N ASP A 340 -6.63 21.51 -20.37
CA ASP A 340 -6.68 22.33 -21.57
C ASP A 340 -7.22 21.45 -22.70
N PRO A 341 -8.51 21.57 -23.10
CA PRO A 341 -9.08 20.71 -24.13
C PRO A 341 -8.46 20.97 -25.50
N SER A 342 -7.65 22.03 -25.66
CA SER A 342 -6.91 22.29 -26.89
C SER A 342 -5.69 21.38 -27.09
N LYS A 343 -5.39 20.49 -26.13
CA LYS A 343 -4.26 19.54 -26.19
C LYS A 343 -4.75 18.11 -25.90
N PRO A 344 -4.02 17.07 -26.37
CA PRO A 344 -4.27 15.71 -25.93
C PRO A 344 -4.29 15.63 -24.39
N LEU A 345 -5.36 15.02 -23.85
CA LEU A 345 -5.59 14.98 -22.42
C LEU A 345 -4.63 14.00 -21.77
N ARG A 346 -3.75 14.45 -20.87
CA ARG A 346 -2.90 13.58 -20.06
C ARG A 346 -3.71 13.04 -18.89
N LEU A 347 -4.04 11.74 -18.92
CA LEU A 347 -5.08 11.16 -18.06
C LEU A 347 -4.59 10.08 -17.09
N VAL A 348 -3.53 9.35 -17.44
CA VAL A 348 -2.92 8.35 -16.56
C VAL A 348 -1.43 8.60 -16.47
N GLU A 349 -0.89 8.55 -15.25
CA GLU A 349 0.54 8.56 -14.96
C GLU A 349 0.83 7.40 -14.02
N THR A 350 1.81 6.58 -14.35
CA THR A 350 2.13 5.38 -13.56
C THR A 350 3.57 4.92 -13.78
N LYS A 351 4.01 3.91 -13.04
CA LYS A 351 5.25 3.19 -13.28
C LYS A 351 4.96 1.76 -13.70
N VAL A 352 5.81 1.18 -14.55
CA VAL A 352 5.66 -0.22 -14.95
C VAL A 352 5.79 -1.12 -13.72
N SER A 353 4.71 -1.83 -13.39
CA SER A 353 4.62 -2.74 -12.24
C SER A 353 5.45 -4.02 -12.45
N PRO A 354 5.99 -4.65 -11.40
CA PRO A 354 6.57 -5.99 -11.46
C PRO A 354 5.63 -7.03 -12.06
N ALA A 355 4.32 -6.90 -11.86
CA ALA A 355 3.32 -7.82 -12.43
C ALA A 355 3.09 -7.61 -13.95
N TRP A 356 3.74 -6.62 -14.56
CA TRP A 356 3.59 -6.27 -15.96
C TRP A 356 4.80 -6.65 -16.81
N VAL A 357 5.93 -7.01 -16.20
CA VAL A 357 7.13 -7.31 -16.95
C VAL A 357 7.20 -8.79 -17.34
N ASP A 358 7.71 -9.05 -18.53
CA ASP A 358 7.99 -10.38 -19.04
C ASP A 358 9.38 -10.87 -18.62
N TYR A 359 9.77 -12.05 -19.12
CA TYR A 359 11.09 -12.63 -18.85
C TYR A 359 12.25 -11.83 -19.47
N ASN A 360 11.99 -10.86 -20.34
CA ASN A 360 12.99 -9.94 -20.90
C ASN A 360 13.14 -8.67 -20.05
N GLY A 361 12.34 -8.51 -18.99
CA GLY A 361 12.32 -7.31 -18.15
C GLY A 361 11.57 -6.14 -18.79
N HIS A 362 10.81 -6.38 -19.86
CA HIS A 362 10.00 -5.39 -20.56
C HIS A 362 8.53 -5.60 -20.26
N MET A 363 7.75 -4.53 -20.31
CA MET A 363 6.29 -4.59 -20.17
C MET A 363 5.73 -5.51 -21.26
N THR A 364 4.99 -6.54 -20.86
CA THR A 364 4.35 -7.50 -21.78
C THR A 364 3.25 -6.81 -22.60
N GLU A 365 3.04 -7.27 -23.83
CA GLU A 365 2.21 -6.67 -24.87
C GLU A 365 0.79 -6.32 -24.42
N HIS A 366 0.09 -7.22 -23.71
CA HIS A 366 -1.29 -6.95 -23.29
C HIS A 366 -1.41 -5.89 -22.18
N ARG A 367 -0.32 -5.59 -21.46
CA ARG A 367 -0.34 -4.56 -20.40
C ARG A 367 -0.36 -3.15 -20.97
N TYR A 368 0.17 -2.93 -22.17
CA TYR A 368 -0.01 -1.65 -22.86
C TYR A 368 -1.50 -1.39 -23.10
N LEU A 369 -2.25 -2.42 -23.53
CA LEU A 369 -3.69 -2.33 -23.71
C LEU A 369 -4.42 -2.08 -22.38
N GLN A 370 -3.95 -2.66 -21.28
CA GLN A 370 -4.47 -2.32 -19.95
C GLN A 370 -4.32 -0.83 -19.65
N VAL A 371 -3.14 -0.24 -19.86
CA VAL A 371 -2.93 1.21 -19.64
C VAL A 371 -3.84 2.05 -20.55
N PHE A 372 -4.06 1.64 -21.80
CA PHE A 372 -5.04 2.30 -22.68
C PHE A 372 -6.49 2.14 -22.21
N GLY A 373 -6.84 1.00 -21.60
CA GLY A 373 -8.09 0.80 -20.90
C GLY A 373 -8.25 1.77 -19.73
N ASP A 374 -7.25 1.84 -18.85
CA ASP A 374 -7.22 2.75 -17.70
C ASP A 374 -7.34 4.23 -18.14
N THR A 375 -6.74 4.56 -19.29
CA THR A 375 -6.83 5.90 -19.93
C THR A 375 -8.24 6.19 -20.42
N SER A 376 -8.91 5.18 -20.99
CA SER A 376 -10.31 5.29 -21.41
C SER A 376 -11.21 5.49 -20.20
N ASP A 377 -11.01 4.72 -19.12
CA ASP A 377 -11.77 4.87 -17.87
C ASP A 377 -11.54 6.25 -17.22
N ALA A 378 -10.32 6.78 -17.28
CA ALA A 378 -10.04 8.13 -16.81
C ALA A 378 -10.79 9.20 -17.63
N LEU A 379 -10.88 9.06 -18.96
CA LEU A 379 -11.70 9.93 -19.80
C LEU A 379 -13.19 9.81 -19.44
N LEU A 380 -13.69 8.59 -19.24
CA LEU A 380 -15.09 8.32 -18.88
C LEU A 380 -15.45 9.00 -17.55
N ARG A 381 -14.61 8.86 -16.52
CA ARG A 381 -14.76 9.60 -15.25
C ARG A 381 -14.78 11.11 -15.46
N LEU A 382 -13.88 11.64 -16.29
CA LEU A 382 -13.81 13.08 -16.60
C LEU A 382 -15.11 13.63 -17.20
N ILE A 383 -15.76 12.87 -18.08
CA ILE A 383 -17.03 13.27 -18.69
C ILE A 383 -18.26 12.94 -17.83
N GLY A 384 -18.09 12.38 -16.63
CA GLY A 384 -19.17 12.07 -15.69
C GLY A 384 -19.76 10.66 -15.81
N VAL A 385 -19.07 9.75 -16.50
CA VAL A 385 -19.33 8.30 -16.45
C VAL A 385 -18.51 7.73 -15.29
N ASP A 386 -18.93 8.05 -14.08
CA ASP A 386 -18.28 7.63 -12.83
C ASP A 386 -18.83 6.28 -12.32
N VAL A 387 -18.40 5.88 -11.12
CA VAL A 387 -18.84 4.62 -10.51
C VAL A 387 -20.36 4.59 -10.32
N ALA A 388 -20.98 5.71 -9.89
CA ALA A 388 -22.42 5.77 -9.69
C ALA A 388 -23.19 5.65 -11.02
N TYR A 389 -22.65 6.22 -12.10
CA TYR A 389 -23.19 6.06 -13.45
C TYR A 389 -23.15 4.61 -13.92
N VAL A 390 -22.02 3.91 -13.69
CA VAL A 390 -21.85 2.50 -14.03
C VAL A 390 -22.78 1.59 -13.20
N GLU A 391 -22.90 1.84 -11.89
CA GLU A 391 -23.81 1.12 -11.00
C GLU A 391 -25.29 1.32 -11.37
N ALA A 392 -25.65 2.48 -11.92
CA ALA A 392 -26.98 2.72 -12.46
C ALA A 392 -27.31 1.85 -13.69
N GLY A 393 -26.31 1.22 -14.29
CA GLY A 393 -26.44 0.30 -15.42
C GLY A 393 -26.13 0.92 -16.78
N GLN A 394 -25.41 2.05 -16.82
CA GLN A 394 -24.99 2.69 -18.07
C GLN A 394 -23.46 2.79 -18.12
N SER A 395 -22.86 2.55 -19.28
CA SER A 395 -21.39 2.63 -19.44
C SER A 395 -20.99 2.77 -20.90
N TYR A 396 -19.70 2.86 -21.17
CA TYR A 396 -19.12 2.70 -22.51
C TYR A 396 -18.26 1.43 -22.54
N TYR A 397 -18.42 0.61 -23.59
CA TYR A 397 -17.58 -0.57 -23.83
C TYR A 397 -16.68 -0.34 -25.04
N THR A 398 -15.41 -0.71 -24.93
CA THR A 398 -14.51 -0.77 -26.08
C THR A 398 -14.95 -1.94 -26.97
N VAL A 399 -15.35 -1.63 -28.21
CA VAL A 399 -15.82 -2.62 -29.19
C VAL A 399 -14.81 -2.91 -30.29
N GLU A 400 -13.82 -2.03 -30.46
CA GLU A 400 -12.72 -2.21 -31.41
C GLU A 400 -11.46 -1.53 -30.88
N THR A 401 -10.31 -2.18 -31.09
CA THR A 401 -8.98 -1.69 -30.71
C THR A 401 -7.99 -2.00 -31.82
N HIS A 402 -7.18 -1.00 -32.18
CA HIS A 402 -5.94 -1.19 -32.93
C HIS A 402 -4.76 -0.62 -32.14
N ILE A 403 -3.80 -1.47 -31.77
CA ILE A 403 -2.63 -1.11 -30.96
C ILE A 403 -1.33 -1.20 -31.77
N ARG A 404 -0.44 -0.23 -31.58
CA ARG A 404 0.92 -0.22 -32.12
C ARG A 404 1.93 -0.17 -30.98
N HIS A 405 2.83 -1.14 -30.92
CA HIS A 405 4.01 -1.10 -30.04
C HIS A 405 5.17 -0.46 -30.80
N LEU A 406 5.65 0.69 -30.32
CA LEU A 406 6.66 1.52 -31.00
C LEU A 406 8.01 1.51 -30.28
N GLY A 407 8.00 1.29 -28.97
CA GLY A 407 9.17 1.10 -28.11
C GLY A 407 8.87 0.16 -26.95
N GLU A 408 9.76 0.12 -25.97
CA GLU A 408 9.69 -0.77 -24.81
C GLU A 408 9.65 0.04 -23.51
N ALA A 409 8.80 -0.36 -22.57
CA ALA A 409 8.80 0.15 -21.21
C ALA A 409 9.40 -0.91 -20.25
N LYS A 410 10.27 -0.49 -19.33
CA LYS A 410 11.01 -1.35 -18.40
C LYS A 410 10.45 -1.28 -16.99
N LEU A 411 10.74 -2.29 -16.17
CA LEU A 411 10.36 -2.30 -14.74
C LEU A 411 10.66 -0.96 -14.05
N GLY A 412 9.67 -0.38 -13.39
CA GLY A 412 9.80 0.87 -12.65
C GLY A 412 9.90 2.15 -13.51
N GLN A 413 9.95 2.03 -14.85
CA GLN A 413 9.96 3.20 -15.74
C GLN A 413 8.66 3.98 -15.60
N ALA A 414 8.77 5.30 -15.47
CA ALA A 414 7.63 6.19 -15.39
C ALA A 414 7.05 6.45 -16.78
N ILE A 415 5.78 6.14 -16.95
CA ILE A 415 5.03 6.32 -18.20
C ILE A 415 3.79 7.18 -17.94
N HIS A 416 3.37 7.93 -18.96
CA HIS A 416 2.09 8.61 -18.94
C HIS A 416 1.34 8.38 -20.25
N SER A 417 0.02 8.39 -20.17
CA SER A 417 -0.84 8.27 -21.33
C SER A 417 -1.60 9.56 -21.63
N THR A 418 -1.75 9.84 -22.91
CA THR A 418 -2.58 10.92 -23.42
C THR A 418 -3.73 10.36 -24.23
N CYS A 419 -4.90 10.99 -24.13
CA CYS A 419 -6.10 10.66 -24.90
C CYS A 419 -6.51 11.83 -25.79
N ARG A 420 -6.84 11.52 -27.03
CA ARG A 420 -7.51 12.42 -27.95
C ARG A 420 -8.83 11.83 -28.41
N ILE A 421 -9.86 12.67 -28.51
CA ILE A 421 -11.14 12.31 -29.12
C ILE A 421 -11.05 12.64 -30.60
N LEU A 422 -11.24 11.62 -31.44
CA LEU A 422 -11.21 11.74 -32.90
C LEU A 422 -12.59 12.05 -33.46
N ASP A 423 -13.63 11.39 -32.95
CA ASP A 423 -15.00 11.57 -33.39
C ASP A 423 -16.00 11.17 -32.29
N VAL A 424 -17.22 11.70 -32.37
CA VAL A 424 -18.30 11.39 -31.42
C VAL A 424 -19.67 11.51 -32.07
N ASP A 425 -20.51 10.49 -31.90
CA ASP A 425 -21.93 10.52 -32.26
C ASP A 425 -22.82 10.37 -31.01
N ASP A 426 -24.10 10.01 -31.16
CA ASP A 426 -25.01 9.84 -30.02
C ASP A 426 -24.68 8.62 -29.15
N LYS A 427 -23.96 7.63 -29.68
CA LYS A 427 -23.65 6.34 -29.05
C LYS A 427 -22.17 6.01 -29.02
N ARG A 428 -21.39 6.49 -29.97
CA ARG A 428 -20.00 6.10 -30.21
C ARG A 428 -19.06 7.21 -29.82
N LEU A 429 -17.93 6.78 -29.27
CA LEU A 429 -16.82 7.64 -28.92
C LEU A 429 -15.55 7.04 -29.52
N HIS A 430 -14.97 7.72 -30.50
CA HIS A 430 -13.75 7.30 -31.18
C HIS A 430 -12.56 8.04 -30.57
N VAL A 431 -11.60 7.31 -30.00
CA VAL A 431 -10.46 7.90 -29.30
C VAL A 431 -9.14 7.33 -29.77
N PHE A 432 -8.09 8.13 -29.62
CA PHE A 432 -6.71 7.76 -29.87
C PHE A 432 -5.89 8.03 -28.62
N HIS A 433 -5.25 6.98 -28.12
CA HIS A 433 -4.38 7.03 -26.96
C HIS A 433 -2.92 6.88 -27.35
N THR A 434 -2.05 7.52 -26.58
CA THR A 434 -0.61 7.40 -26.72
C THR A 434 0.02 7.22 -25.35
N ILE A 435 0.89 6.21 -25.20
CA ILE A 435 1.75 6.06 -24.02
C ILE A 435 3.12 6.66 -24.37
N HIS A 436 3.63 7.48 -23.46
CA HIS A 436 4.92 8.12 -23.56
C HIS A 436 5.81 7.77 -22.37
N ASP A 437 7.11 7.75 -22.61
CA ASP A 437 8.10 7.85 -21.55
C ASP A 437 7.96 9.24 -20.88
N THR A 438 7.89 9.26 -19.54
CA THR A 438 7.67 10.51 -18.81
C THR A 438 8.90 11.41 -18.76
N ALA A 439 10.10 10.84 -18.80
CA ALA A 439 11.36 11.58 -18.75
C ALA A 439 11.76 12.12 -20.12
N THR A 440 11.61 11.33 -21.19
CA THR A 440 12.05 11.71 -22.55
C THR A 440 10.93 12.31 -23.40
N GLY A 441 9.66 11.99 -23.09
CA GLY A 441 8.52 12.33 -23.93
C GLY A 441 8.40 11.48 -25.20
N GLU A 442 9.23 10.44 -25.34
CA GLU A 442 9.18 9.54 -26.50
C GLU A 442 7.92 8.67 -26.46
N THR A 443 7.30 8.48 -27.63
CA THR A 443 6.14 7.61 -27.74
C THR A 443 6.54 6.13 -27.71
N ILE A 444 5.97 5.38 -26.77
CA ILE A 444 6.23 3.95 -26.58
C ILE A 444 5.16 3.11 -27.27
N ALA A 445 3.90 3.51 -27.21
CA ALA A 445 2.80 2.79 -27.85
C ALA A 445 1.64 3.72 -28.20
N THR A 446 0.82 3.32 -29.17
CA THR A 446 -0.45 3.99 -29.48
C THR A 446 -1.61 3.00 -29.57
N ALA A 447 -2.83 3.46 -29.29
CA ALA A 447 -4.04 2.69 -29.51
C ALA A 447 -5.20 3.54 -30.02
N GLU A 448 -5.86 3.08 -31.08
CA GLU A 448 -7.11 3.63 -31.61
C GLU A 448 -8.27 2.76 -31.12
N HIS A 449 -9.20 3.35 -30.38
CA HIS A 449 -10.33 2.65 -29.75
C HIS A 449 -11.67 3.19 -30.24
N MET A 450 -12.58 2.28 -30.55
CA MET A 450 -14.00 2.60 -30.69
C MET A 450 -14.73 2.18 -29.42
N LEU A 451 -15.34 3.15 -28.72
CA LEU A 451 -16.17 2.91 -27.56
C LEU A 451 -17.65 3.08 -27.90
N LEU A 452 -18.50 2.27 -27.29
CA LEU A 452 -19.95 2.25 -27.52
C LEU A 452 -20.70 2.41 -26.20
N HIS A 453 -21.57 3.41 -26.11
CA HIS A 453 -22.44 3.61 -24.96
C HIS A 453 -23.52 2.55 -24.91
N VAL A 454 -23.67 1.92 -23.75
CA VAL A 454 -24.53 0.77 -23.52
C VAL A 454 -25.38 0.94 -22.27
N ASP A 455 -26.56 0.33 -22.32
CA ASP A 455 -27.35 0.02 -21.15
C ASP A 455 -27.08 -1.46 -20.81
N SER A 456 -26.39 -1.70 -19.70
CA SER A 456 -25.97 -3.05 -19.29
C SER A 456 -27.16 -3.90 -18.83
N LYS A 457 -28.26 -3.29 -18.38
CA LYS A 457 -29.49 -4.00 -18.02
C LYS A 457 -30.25 -4.42 -19.26
N ALA A 458 -30.26 -3.58 -20.29
CA ALA A 458 -30.90 -3.88 -21.58
C ALA A 458 -29.99 -4.68 -22.54
N GLY A 459 -28.69 -4.81 -22.25
CA GLY A 459 -27.73 -5.55 -23.05
C GLY A 459 -27.52 -4.98 -24.46
N LYS A 460 -27.71 -3.68 -24.66
CA LYS A 460 -27.66 -3.06 -26.00
C LYS A 460 -27.09 -1.64 -25.98
N ALA A 461 -26.62 -1.20 -27.15
CA ALA A 461 -26.18 0.17 -27.35
C ALA A 461 -27.36 1.16 -27.28
N THR A 462 -27.17 2.27 -26.59
CA THR A 462 -28.17 3.32 -26.39
C THR A 462 -27.53 4.70 -26.47
N PRO A 463 -28.24 5.76 -26.91
CA PRO A 463 -27.67 7.10 -26.89
C PRO A 463 -27.23 7.50 -25.48
N ALA A 464 -26.09 8.18 -25.38
CA ALA A 464 -25.63 8.76 -24.13
C ALA A 464 -26.51 9.95 -23.73
N PRO A 465 -26.74 10.20 -22.42
CA PRO A 465 -27.47 11.36 -21.95
C PRO A 465 -26.85 12.69 -22.40
N ALA A 466 -27.67 13.72 -22.59
CA ALA A 466 -27.21 15.04 -23.03
C ALA A 466 -26.09 15.61 -22.15
N VAL A 467 -26.16 15.43 -20.83
CA VAL A 467 -25.14 15.88 -19.88
C VAL A 467 -23.75 15.28 -20.14
N ILE A 468 -23.68 14.03 -20.61
CA ILE A 468 -22.43 13.36 -21.00
C ILE A 468 -22.02 13.82 -22.40
N LEU A 469 -22.97 13.83 -23.35
CA LEU A 469 -22.74 14.24 -24.74
C LEU A 469 -22.21 15.68 -24.85
N ASP A 470 -22.71 16.61 -24.05
CA ASP A 470 -22.29 18.01 -24.09
C ASP A 470 -20.83 18.18 -23.65
N LYS A 471 -20.42 17.44 -22.62
CA LYS A 471 -19.03 17.42 -22.13
C LYS A 471 -18.08 16.82 -23.17
N VAL A 472 -18.40 15.64 -23.69
CA VAL A 472 -17.55 14.96 -24.68
C VAL A 472 -17.46 15.73 -26.00
N LYS A 473 -18.57 16.34 -26.46
CA LYS A 473 -18.59 17.19 -27.66
C LYS A 473 -17.82 18.49 -27.49
N ALA A 474 -17.74 19.05 -26.28
CA ALA A 474 -16.88 20.20 -26.01
C ALA A 474 -15.40 19.84 -26.22
N ILE A 475 -14.97 18.69 -25.70
CA ILE A 475 -13.60 18.18 -25.87
C ILE A 475 -13.32 17.82 -27.34
N ALA A 476 -14.24 17.10 -27.98
CA ALA A 476 -14.10 16.69 -29.39
C ALA A 476 -13.92 17.90 -30.33
N ARG A 477 -14.68 18.99 -30.11
CA ARG A 477 -14.55 20.23 -30.89
C ARG A 477 -13.15 20.86 -30.74
N ALA A 478 -12.60 20.88 -29.53
CA ALA A 478 -11.26 21.42 -29.32
C ALA A 478 -10.17 20.51 -29.94
N HIS A 479 -10.35 19.19 -29.85
CA HIS A 479 -9.44 18.23 -30.46
C HIS A 479 -9.52 18.17 -32.00
N ALA A 480 -10.60 18.64 -32.62
CA ALA A 480 -10.73 18.71 -34.07
C ALA A 480 -9.72 19.71 -34.70
N GLU A 481 -9.29 20.71 -33.94
CA GLU A 481 -8.32 21.73 -34.38
C GLU A 481 -6.85 21.22 -34.36
N LEU A 482 -6.60 20.06 -33.74
CA LEU A 482 -5.26 19.47 -33.67
C LEU A 482 -4.90 18.71 -34.95
N ALA A 483 -3.62 18.68 -35.35
CA ALA A 483 -3.15 17.87 -36.47
C ALA A 483 -3.39 16.36 -36.19
N ALA A 484 -3.89 15.58 -37.15
CA ALA A 484 -4.22 14.17 -36.94
C ALA A 484 -3.05 13.38 -36.33
N PRO A 485 -3.28 12.53 -35.30
CA PRO A 485 -2.20 11.76 -34.69
C PRO A 485 -1.60 10.76 -35.67
N GLU A 486 -0.30 10.53 -35.57
CA GLU A 486 0.37 9.52 -36.37
C GLU A 486 -0.14 8.11 -36.01
N GLY A 487 -0.73 7.42 -36.98
CA GLY A 487 -1.19 6.04 -36.80
C GLY A 487 -2.69 5.81 -36.83
N VAL A 488 -3.48 6.89 -36.83
CA VAL A 488 -4.95 6.80 -36.99
C VAL A 488 -5.31 6.13 -38.31
N GLY A 489 -6.28 5.22 -38.27
CA GLY A 489 -6.79 4.47 -39.42
C GLY A 489 -5.81 3.44 -39.97
N ARG A 490 -4.72 3.13 -39.26
CA ARG A 490 -3.78 2.09 -39.70
C ARG A 490 -4.33 0.70 -39.47
N HIS A 491 -3.88 -0.25 -40.29
CA HIS A 491 -4.16 -1.67 -40.12
C HIS A 491 -2.87 -2.49 -39.99
N VAL A 492 -2.99 -3.69 -39.43
CA VAL A 492 -1.87 -4.62 -39.24
C VAL A 492 -1.21 -4.92 -40.59
N GLY A 493 0.12 -4.76 -40.65
CA GLY A 493 0.92 -5.03 -41.85
C GLY A 493 1.05 -3.85 -42.82
N GLN A 494 0.42 -2.71 -42.57
CA GLN A 494 0.61 -1.50 -43.38
C GLN A 494 2.06 -1.00 -43.27
N ARG A 495 2.74 -0.79 -44.42
CA ARG A 495 4.13 -0.30 -44.46
C ARG A 495 4.26 1.09 -43.83
N ARG A 496 5.38 1.34 -43.14
CA ARG A 496 5.66 2.61 -42.45
C ARG A 496 5.68 3.77 -43.41
#